data_AF-A0A535ERF6-F1
#
_entry.id   AF-A0A535ERF6-F1
#
_cell.length_a   1.000
_cell.length_b   1.000
_cell.length_c   1.000
_cell.angle_alpha   90.00
_cell.angle_beta   90.00
_cell.angle_gamma   90.00
#
_symmetry.space_group_name_H-M   'P 1'
#
loop_
_entity.id
_entity.type
_entity.pdbx_description
1 polymer ?
#
loop_
_entity_poly.entity_id
_entity_poly.type
_entity_poly.pdbx_seq_one_letter_code
_entity_poly.pdbx_strand_id
1 'polypeptide(L)'
;MIDDPVLIEDWHPVARVEDLAGGGPVAARLLGEDLVLWRSGDEYLAWRDLCVHRGTRLSLGHVVNGDRLECAYHGWTYGDEGECVHIPAHPEQSPPAKARVTVYRATTKHGVVWATLGSGSAAIPGFELLDDPAHNVVMSGPYPVKASGPRVVENFLDVGHFPFVHEGILGDRKRPEIADYETSTGPDGVLAKGVSVFQPDPYGTGEGATVTYTYRVHRPLTASFIKHGDHSFGMLLAVTPHDAVTSTAWMWQAMNYDRSDRTAIAYRRWLRELGVRTGAA
;
A
#
# COMPACT_ATOMS: atom_id res chain seq x y z
N MET A 1 -6.22 -20.16 -2.31
CA MET A 1 -4.99 -19.52 -2.81
C MET A 1 -5.37 -18.83 -4.10
N ILE A 2 -4.98 -17.57 -4.28
CA ILE A 2 -5.14 -16.89 -5.57
C ILE A 2 -3.98 -17.36 -6.43
N ASP A 3 -4.29 -18.13 -7.46
CA ASP A 3 -3.31 -18.69 -8.39
C ASP A 3 -3.37 -17.91 -9.70
N ASP A 4 -2.81 -16.70 -9.67
CA ASP A 4 -2.72 -15.81 -10.83
C ASP A 4 -1.24 -15.51 -11.08
N PRO A 5 -0.66 -15.92 -12.23
CA PRO A 5 0.76 -15.77 -12.49
C PRO A 5 1.21 -14.31 -12.57
N VAL A 6 0.33 -13.40 -12.99
CA VAL A 6 0.65 -11.97 -13.03
C VAL A 6 0.75 -11.42 -11.62
N LEU A 7 -0.19 -11.79 -10.74
CA LEU A 7 -0.16 -11.34 -9.35
C LEU A 7 0.98 -11.99 -8.55
N ILE A 8 1.29 -13.27 -8.81
CA ILE A 8 2.40 -13.97 -8.16
C ILE A 8 3.74 -13.30 -8.45
N GLU A 9 3.96 -12.87 -9.70
CA GLU A 9 5.21 -12.22 -10.13
C GLU A 9 5.29 -10.72 -9.77
N ASP A 10 4.19 -10.11 -9.34
CA ASP A 10 4.16 -8.68 -8.99
C ASP A 10 4.53 -8.44 -7.52
N TRP A 11 4.87 -7.19 -7.22
CA TRP A 11 5.17 -6.73 -5.87
C TRP A 11 3.93 -6.22 -5.16
N HIS A 12 3.73 -6.68 -3.92
CA HIS A 12 2.62 -6.26 -3.07
C HIS A 12 3.14 -5.71 -1.75
N PRO A 13 2.62 -4.57 -1.25
CA PRO A 13 2.93 -4.12 0.10
C PRO A 13 2.36 -5.12 1.10
N VAL A 14 3.06 -5.43 2.19
CA VAL A 14 2.63 -6.46 3.16
C VAL A 14 2.70 -6.01 4.61
N ALA A 15 3.52 -5.01 4.92
CA ALA A 15 3.60 -4.38 6.24
C ALA A 15 4.20 -2.98 6.13
N ARG A 16 3.99 -2.12 7.14
CA ARG A 16 4.79 -0.90 7.29
C ARG A 16 6.19 -1.28 7.76
N VAL A 17 7.20 -0.51 7.38
CA VAL A 17 8.55 -0.72 7.94
C VAL A 17 8.56 -0.52 9.45
N GLU A 18 7.72 0.39 9.96
CA GLU A 18 7.57 0.65 11.39
C GLU A 18 7.01 -0.55 12.17
N ASP A 19 6.23 -1.43 11.53
CA ASP A 19 5.65 -2.60 12.19
C ASP A 19 6.76 -3.58 12.64
N LEU A 20 7.93 -3.56 11.98
CA LEU A 20 9.10 -4.37 12.29
C LEU A 20 10.11 -3.66 13.22
N ALA A 21 9.85 -2.41 13.62
CA ALA A 21 10.78 -1.65 14.46
C ALA A 21 10.96 -2.25 15.87
N GLY A 22 9.99 -3.04 16.34
CA GLY A 22 10.01 -3.70 17.64
C GLY A 22 10.93 -4.92 17.77
N GLY A 23 11.64 -5.32 16.69
CA GLY A 23 12.62 -6.42 16.71
C GLY A 23 12.04 -7.84 16.68
N GLY A 24 10.72 -7.99 16.58
CA GLY A 24 10.05 -9.28 16.45
C GLY A 24 9.64 -9.60 15.00
N PRO A 25 9.39 -10.87 14.68
CA PRO A 25 8.73 -11.22 13.43
C PRO A 25 7.28 -10.72 13.43
N VAL A 26 6.78 -10.36 12.25
CA VAL A 26 5.41 -9.88 12.01
C VAL A 26 4.72 -10.84 11.05
N ALA A 27 3.52 -11.30 11.39
CA ALA A 27 2.70 -12.10 10.49
C ALA A 27 2.06 -11.23 9.40
N ALA A 28 2.06 -11.71 8.17
CA ALA A 28 1.36 -11.10 7.04
C ALA A 28 0.70 -12.18 6.18
N ARG A 29 -0.13 -11.77 5.21
CA ARG A 29 -0.80 -12.71 4.29
C ARG A 29 -0.87 -12.13 2.88
N LEU A 30 -0.48 -12.92 1.89
CA LEU A 30 -0.45 -12.51 0.48
C LEU A 30 -0.90 -13.67 -0.42
N LEU A 31 -1.91 -13.43 -1.28
CA LEU A 31 -2.44 -14.39 -2.24
C LEU A 31 -2.88 -15.74 -1.62
N GLY A 32 -3.15 -15.74 -0.32
CA GLY A 32 -3.52 -16.91 0.47
C GLY A 32 -2.36 -17.65 1.13
N GLU A 33 -1.12 -17.21 0.93
CA GLU A 33 0.06 -17.67 1.67
C GLU A 33 0.22 -16.88 2.98
N ASP A 34 0.46 -17.59 4.08
CA ASP A 34 0.84 -16.96 5.36
C ASP A 34 2.34 -16.66 5.32
N LEU A 35 2.69 -15.41 5.61
CA LEU A 35 4.05 -14.91 5.59
C LEU A 35 4.52 -14.53 6.99
N VAL A 36 5.82 -14.73 7.24
CA VAL A 36 6.53 -14.10 8.35
C VAL A 36 7.49 -13.07 7.78
N LEU A 37 7.35 -11.83 8.25
CA LEU A 37 8.24 -10.73 7.95
C LEU A 37 9.16 -10.51 9.14
N TRP A 38 10.46 -10.39 8.92
CA TRP A 38 11.40 -10.11 10.00
C TRP A 38 12.63 -9.39 9.47
N ARG A 39 13.51 -8.94 10.37
CA ARG A 39 14.73 -8.22 10.02
C ARG A 39 15.97 -9.03 10.37
N SER A 40 16.90 -9.13 9.41
CA SER A 40 18.26 -9.59 9.62
C SER A 40 19.20 -8.40 9.42
N GLY A 41 19.63 -7.77 10.50
CA GLY A 41 20.30 -6.47 10.44
C GLY A 41 19.43 -5.39 9.78
N ASP A 42 19.89 -4.88 8.64
CA ASP A 42 19.19 -3.86 7.85
C ASP A 42 18.30 -4.45 6.74
N GLU A 43 18.39 -5.76 6.50
CA GLU A 43 17.60 -6.45 5.48
C GLU A 43 16.21 -6.82 6.01
N TYR A 44 15.21 -6.65 5.15
CA TYR A 44 13.83 -7.06 5.41
C TYR A 44 13.56 -8.37 4.67
N LEU A 45 13.15 -9.39 5.41
CA LEU A 45 12.96 -10.74 4.90
C LEU A 45 11.48 -11.13 4.96
N ALA A 46 11.00 -11.83 3.93
CA ALA A 46 9.67 -12.40 3.88
C ALA A 46 9.76 -13.89 3.60
N TRP A 47 9.29 -14.73 4.53
CA TRP A 47 9.29 -16.17 4.38
C TRP A 47 7.88 -16.72 4.49
N ARG A 48 7.69 -17.97 4.06
CA ARG A 48 6.50 -18.71 4.43
C ARG A 48 6.46 -18.89 5.95
N ASP A 49 5.31 -18.61 6.57
CA ASP A 49 5.13 -18.69 8.01
C ASP A 49 4.93 -20.14 8.50
N LEU A 50 5.91 -21.00 8.22
CA LEU A 50 5.82 -22.43 8.46
C LEU A 50 7.19 -23.03 8.80
N CYS A 51 7.40 -23.40 10.05
CA CYS A 51 8.57 -24.14 10.48
C CYS A 51 8.59 -25.54 9.86
N VAL A 52 9.68 -25.89 9.16
CA VAL A 52 9.83 -27.18 8.47
C VAL A 52 9.93 -28.40 9.41
N HIS A 53 10.07 -28.20 10.72
CA HIS A 53 10.10 -29.30 11.68
C HIS A 53 8.72 -29.93 11.89
N ARG A 54 7.73 -29.11 12.32
CA ARG A 54 6.38 -29.55 12.71
C ARG A 54 5.27 -28.57 12.33
N GLY A 55 5.56 -27.58 11.49
CA GLY A 55 4.55 -26.67 10.94
C GLY A 55 4.08 -25.54 11.86
N THR A 56 4.81 -25.25 12.95
CA THR A 56 4.52 -24.05 13.77
C THR A 56 4.77 -22.79 12.97
N ARG A 57 3.91 -21.78 13.16
CA ARG A 57 4.14 -20.43 12.65
C ARG A 57 5.42 -19.83 13.24
N LEU A 58 6.32 -19.42 12.37
CA LEU A 58 7.57 -18.74 12.71
C LEU A 58 7.33 -17.32 13.21
N SER A 59 6.20 -16.70 12.84
CA SER A 59 5.76 -15.41 13.34
C SER A 59 5.44 -15.40 14.85
N LEU A 60 5.28 -16.58 15.47
CA LEU A 60 5.18 -16.73 16.93
C LEU A 60 6.54 -16.76 17.63
N GLY A 61 7.62 -16.87 16.85
CA GLY A 61 9.00 -16.94 17.31
C GLY A 61 9.56 -15.58 17.70
N HIS A 62 10.89 -15.49 17.68
CA HIS A 62 11.60 -14.24 17.94
C HIS A 62 12.91 -14.18 17.17
N VAL A 63 13.37 -12.95 16.91
CA VAL A 63 14.68 -12.72 16.29
C VAL A 63 15.76 -12.86 17.36
N VAL A 64 16.79 -13.64 17.08
CA VAL A 64 17.93 -13.90 17.96
C VAL A 64 19.16 -13.25 17.36
N ASN A 65 19.93 -12.53 18.20
CA ASN A 65 21.16 -11.82 17.82
C ASN A 65 21.01 -10.80 16.68
N GLY A 66 19.79 -10.50 16.25
CA GLY A 66 19.49 -9.56 15.16
C GLY A 66 19.61 -10.15 13.77
N ASP A 67 19.97 -11.43 13.62
CA ASP A 67 20.30 -12.05 12.32
C ASP A 67 19.79 -13.49 12.16
N ARG A 68 19.02 -13.99 13.13
CA ARG A 68 18.43 -15.33 13.09
C ARG A 68 16.97 -15.31 13.53
N LEU A 69 16.16 -16.22 12.99
CA LEU A 69 14.77 -16.41 13.44
C LEU A 69 14.64 -17.76 14.16
N GLU A 70 14.23 -17.72 15.43
CA GLU A 70 14.01 -18.91 16.24
C GLU A 70 12.52 -19.28 16.29
N CYS A 71 12.21 -20.54 15.99
CA CYS A 71 10.87 -21.08 16.09
C CYS A 71 10.42 -21.26 17.55
N ALA A 72 9.24 -20.72 17.88
CA ALA A 72 8.66 -20.77 19.22
C ALA A 72 8.37 -22.17 19.80
N TYR A 73 8.39 -23.22 18.97
CA TYR A 73 8.01 -24.55 19.45
C TYR A 73 9.18 -25.34 20.05
N HIS A 74 10.23 -25.57 19.26
CA HIS A 74 11.37 -26.41 19.66
C HIS A 74 12.71 -25.68 19.50
N GLY A 75 12.69 -24.36 19.31
CA GLY A 75 13.89 -23.55 19.16
C GLY A 75 14.71 -23.83 17.91
N TRP A 76 14.12 -24.42 16.86
CA TRP A 76 14.83 -24.54 15.58
C TRP A 76 15.12 -23.13 15.06
N THR A 77 16.39 -22.85 14.83
CA THR A 77 16.88 -21.52 14.46
C THR A 77 17.26 -21.50 12.99
N TYR A 78 16.83 -20.46 12.28
CA TYR A 78 17.04 -20.30 10.84
C TYR A 78 17.91 -19.07 10.54
N GLY A 79 18.80 -19.21 9.55
CA GLY A 79 19.57 -18.12 8.93
C GLY A 79 18.73 -17.31 7.92
N ASP A 80 19.29 -16.22 7.41
CA ASP A 80 18.61 -15.26 6.51
C ASP A 80 18.20 -15.87 5.15
N GLU A 81 18.95 -16.84 4.63
CA GLU A 81 18.56 -17.64 3.45
C GLU A 81 17.61 -18.81 3.78
N GLY A 82 17.12 -18.87 5.02
CA GLY A 82 16.10 -19.80 5.48
C GLY A 82 16.60 -21.20 5.85
N GLU A 83 17.91 -21.47 5.86
CA GLU A 83 18.47 -22.71 6.37
C GLU A 83 18.37 -22.83 7.87
N CYS A 84 18.03 -24.02 8.35
CA CYS A 84 18.17 -24.37 9.74
C CYS A 84 19.67 -24.39 10.08
N VAL A 85 20.09 -23.52 10.99
CA VAL A 85 21.47 -23.41 11.46
C VAL A 85 21.68 -24.06 12.82
N HIS A 86 20.60 -24.28 13.58
CA HIS A 86 20.69 -24.85 14.92
C HIS A 86 19.45 -25.68 15.28
N ILE A 87 19.69 -26.86 15.88
CA ILE A 87 18.67 -27.76 16.44
C ILE A 87 19.00 -27.96 17.91
N PRO A 88 18.32 -27.28 18.87
CA PRO A 88 18.71 -27.33 20.28
C PRO A 88 18.70 -28.72 20.91
N ALA A 89 17.83 -29.62 20.44
CA ALA A 89 17.77 -31.00 20.94
C ALA A 89 18.99 -31.84 20.53
N HIS A 90 19.71 -31.43 19.48
CA HIS A 90 20.89 -32.11 18.93
C HIS A 90 21.95 -31.09 18.54
N PRO A 91 22.54 -30.35 19.50
CA PRO A 91 23.35 -29.17 19.22
C PRO A 91 24.66 -29.49 18.48
N GLU A 92 25.17 -30.71 18.64
CA GLU A 92 26.38 -31.20 17.95
C GLU A 92 26.10 -31.73 16.53
N GLN A 93 24.83 -31.85 16.14
CA GLN A 93 24.46 -32.31 14.80
C GLN A 93 24.33 -31.12 13.86
N SER A 94 24.98 -31.21 12.70
CA SER A 94 24.70 -30.30 11.60
C SER A 94 23.27 -30.54 11.09
N PRO A 95 22.41 -29.51 11.01
CA PRO A 95 21.07 -29.68 10.47
C PRO A 95 21.11 -30.22 9.03
N PRO A 96 20.15 -31.06 8.62
CA PRO A 96 20.11 -31.57 7.25
C PRO A 96 19.97 -30.43 6.23
N ALA A 97 20.67 -30.51 5.10
CA ALA A 97 20.61 -29.46 4.06
C ALA A 97 19.19 -29.15 3.53
N LYS A 98 18.27 -30.11 3.64
CA LYS A 98 16.85 -29.95 3.26
C LYS A 98 16.00 -29.22 4.31
N ALA A 99 16.52 -29.00 5.51
CA ALA A 99 15.83 -28.24 6.56
C ALA A 99 15.92 -26.74 6.25
N ARG A 100 15.18 -26.31 5.22
CA ARG A 100 15.14 -24.93 4.73
C ARG A 100 13.70 -24.46 4.62
N VAL A 101 13.40 -23.28 5.16
CA VAL A 101 12.10 -22.63 4.96
C VAL A 101 12.00 -22.07 3.54
N THR A 102 10.78 -21.84 3.07
CA THR A 102 10.56 -21.14 1.80
C THR A 102 10.78 -19.64 2.01
N VAL A 103 11.74 -19.07 1.29
CA VAL A 103 12.06 -17.64 1.30
C VAL A 103 11.46 -16.99 0.06
N TYR A 104 10.80 -15.85 0.25
CA TYR A 104 10.26 -15.00 -0.81
C TYR A 104 11.12 -13.74 -0.96
N ARG A 105 10.93 -13.01 -2.07
CA ARG A 105 11.62 -11.74 -2.27
C ARG A 105 10.91 -10.64 -1.49
N ALA A 106 11.71 -9.83 -0.79
CA ALA A 106 11.23 -8.67 -0.08
C ALA A 106 12.16 -7.47 -0.35
N THR A 107 11.59 -6.27 -0.32
CA THR A 107 12.34 -5.01 -0.37
C THR A 107 11.52 -3.91 0.32
N THR A 108 12.10 -2.73 0.51
CA THR A 108 11.38 -1.59 1.09
C THR A 108 11.32 -0.44 0.10
N LYS A 109 10.16 0.21 0.03
CA LYS A 109 9.95 1.43 -0.77
C LYS A 109 8.75 2.19 -0.22
N HIS A 110 8.85 3.52 -0.17
CA HIS A 110 7.77 4.41 0.28
C HIS A 110 7.20 4.04 1.68
N GLY A 111 8.07 3.65 2.62
CA GLY A 111 7.71 3.37 4.03
C GLY A 111 7.05 2.01 4.28
N VAL A 112 7.01 1.11 3.29
CA VAL A 112 6.44 -0.24 3.46
C VAL A 112 7.41 -1.32 2.99
N VAL A 113 7.23 -2.51 3.54
CA VAL A 113 7.83 -3.75 3.04
C VAL A 113 6.97 -4.26 1.90
N TRP A 114 7.58 -4.44 0.74
CA TRP A 114 7.00 -5.08 -0.43
C TRP A 114 7.49 -6.52 -0.51
N ALA A 115 6.61 -7.45 -0.86
CA ALA A 115 6.94 -8.85 -1.08
C ALA A 115 6.33 -9.36 -2.39
N THR A 116 6.95 -10.37 -2.97
CA THR A 116 6.44 -11.10 -4.13
C THR A 116 6.67 -12.59 -3.93
N LEU A 117 5.70 -13.41 -4.36
CA LEU A 117 5.80 -14.87 -4.28
C LEU A 117 6.55 -15.46 -5.49
N GLY A 118 6.80 -14.65 -6.51
CA GLY A 118 7.50 -15.02 -7.75
C GLY A 118 8.98 -14.61 -7.76
N SER A 119 9.46 -14.27 -8.95
CA SER A 119 10.88 -14.00 -9.20
C SER A 119 11.40 -12.66 -8.66
N GLY A 120 10.52 -11.66 -8.54
CA GLY A 120 10.89 -10.27 -8.24
C GLY A 120 11.63 -9.56 -9.38
N SER A 121 11.46 -10.02 -10.63
CA SER A 121 12.07 -9.40 -11.81
C SER A 121 11.42 -8.08 -12.23
N ALA A 122 10.16 -7.85 -11.86
CA ALA A 122 9.47 -6.59 -12.11
C ALA A 122 9.94 -5.49 -11.13
N ALA A 123 9.88 -4.23 -11.56
CA ALA A 123 10.06 -3.09 -10.66
C ALA A 123 8.74 -2.76 -9.94
N ILE A 124 8.83 -2.32 -8.67
CA ILE A 124 7.68 -1.74 -7.95
C ILE A 124 7.21 -0.49 -8.73
N PRO A 125 5.90 -0.38 -9.05
CA PRO A 125 5.37 0.78 -9.75
C PRO A 125 5.76 2.10 -9.07
N GLY A 126 6.23 3.06 -9.87
CA GLY A 126 6.51 4.42 -9.42
C GLY A 126 5.28 5.32 -9.52
N PHE A 127 5.25 6.36 -8.71
CA PHE A 127 4.30 7.45 -8.87
C PHE A 127 5.05 8.77 -8.67
N GLU A 128 5.15 9.56 -9.74
CA GLU A 128 6.02 10.73 -9.83
C GLU A 128 5.88 11.72 -8.66
N LEU A 129 4.66 11.89 -8.14
CA LEU A 129 4.42 12.81 -7.03
C LEU A 129 4.93 12.30 -5.67
N LEU A 130 5.25 11.01 -5.52
CA LEU A 130 5.84 10.49 -4.29
C LEU A 130 7.33 10.79 -4.18
N ASP A 131 7.99 11.04 -5.31
CA ASP A 131 9.42 11.29 -5.41
C ASP A 131 9.74 12.79 -5.65
N ASP A 132 8.71 13.62 -5.83
CA ASP A 132 8.85 15.06 -6.02
C ASP A 132 9.05 15.79 -4.67
N PRO A 133 10.19 16.48 -4.46
CA PRO A 133 10.44 17.22 -3.22
C PRO A 133 9.48 18.42 -3.00
N ALA A 134 8.72 18.83 -4.02
CA ALA A 134 7.68 19.85 -3.88
C ALA A 134 6.40 19.31 -3.20
N HIS A 135 6.28 17.99 -3.00
CA HIS A 135 5.10 17.35 -2.43
C HIS A 135 5.38 16.76 -1.06
N ASN A 136 4.47 17.04 -0.13
CA ASN A 136 4.39 16.32 1.12
C ASN A 136 3.70 14.97 0.88
N VAL A 137 4.36 13.89 1.26
CA VAL A 137 3.85 12.53 1.12
C VAL A 137 3.33 12.02 2.46
N VAL A 138 2.09 11.56 2.47
CA VAL A 138 1.44 10.95 3.64
C VAL A 138 0.90 9.59 3.27
N MET A 139 1.41 8.55 3.94
CA MET A 139 0.80 7.22 3.88
C MET A 139 -0.52 7.23 4.66
N SER A 140 -1.61 6.91 3.98
CA SER A 140 -2.95 6.78 4.53
C SER A 140 -3.38 5.33 4.32
N GLY A 141 -3.21 4.50 5.34
CA GLY A 141 -3.37 3.06 5.26
C GLY A 141 -2.26 2.35 6.05
N PRO A 142 -2.33 1.02 6.24
CA PRO A 142 -3.21 0.08 5.56
C PRO A 142 -4.66 0.12 6.03
N TYR A 143 -5.60 -0.17 5.13
CA TYR A 143 -7.02 -0.37 5.44
C TYR A 143 -7.47 -1.78 5.05
N PRO A 144 -7.87 -2.63 6.00
CA PRO A 144 -8.45 -3.93 5.67
C PRO A 144 -9.84 -3.74 5.04
N VAL A 145 -10.09 -4.43 3.94
CA VAL A 145 -11.35 -4.36 3.19
C VAL A 145 -11.90 -5.75 2.89
N LYS A 146 -13.22 -5.91 3.03
CA LYS A 146 -13.94 -7.13 2.65
C LYS A 146 -14.35 -7.07 1.16
N ALA A 147 -13.37 -6.91 0.30
CA ALA A 147 -13.53 -6.93 -1.15
C ALA A 147 -12.32 -7.60 -1.81
N SER A 148 -12.55 -8.17 -3.00
CA SER A 148 -11.47 -8.66 -3.84
C SER A 148 -10.61 -7.50 -4.34
N GLY A 149 -9.32 -7.76 -4.57
CA GLY A 149 -8.38 -6.73 -5.01
C GLY A 149 -8.85 -5.93 -6.23
N PRO A 150 -9.30 -6.58 -7.32
CA PRO A 150 -9.80 -5.86 -8.49
C PRO A 150 -11.00 -4.96 -8.22
N ARG A 151 -11.90 -5.32 -7.30
CA ARG A 151 -13.04 -4.46 -6.94
C ARG A 151 -12.62 -3.19 -6.22
N VAL A 152 -11.56 -3.25 -5.42
CA VAL A 152 -10.98 -2.07 -4.77
C VAL A 152 -10.39 -1.12 -5.81
N VAL A 153 -9.69 -1.67 -6.81
CA VAL A 153 -9.12 -0.88 -7.92
C VAL A 153 -10.23 -0.28 -8.80
N GLU A 154 -11.23 -1.05 -9.20
CA GLU A 154 -12.39 -0.55 -9.95
C GLU A 154 -13.07 0.60 -9.22
N ASN A 155 -13.32 0.46 -7.90
CA ASN A 155 -13.91 1.52 -7.10
C ASN A 155 -13.03 2.79 -7.03
N PHE A 156 -11.71 2.62 -6.96
CA PHE A 156 -10.79 3.75 -6.91
C PHE A 156 -10.73 4.55 -8.22
N LEU A 157 -10.95 3.87 -9.35
CA LEU A 157 -10.90 4.43 -10.70
C LEU A 157 -12.25 5.00 -11.16
N ASP A 158 -13.35 4.55 -10.59
CA ASP A 158 -14.69 5.02 -10.94
C ASP A 158 -14.97 6.39 -10.31
N VAL A 159 -15.35 7.36 -11.13
CA VAL A 159 -15.85 8.67 -10.64
C VAL A 159 -17.37 8.71 -10.58
N GLY A 160 -18.06 7.70 -11.15
CA GLY A 160 -19.52 7.63 -11.20
C GLY A 160 -20.17 7.49 -9.84
N HIS A 161 -19.48 6.93 -8.84
CA HIS A 161 -20.00 6.86 -7.48
C HIS A 161 -19.83 8.16 -6.68
N PHE A 162 -19.03 9.14 -7.13
CA PHE A 162 -18.76 10.36 -6.36
C PHE A 162 -20.04 11.11 -5.95
N PRO A 163 -21.01 11.36 -6.86
CA PRO A 163 -22.26 12.06 -6.52
C PRO A 163 -23.19 11.30 -5.56
N PHE A 164 -22.96 10.00 -5.35
CA PHE A 164 -23.89 9.15 -4.60
C PHE A 164 -23.31 8.68 -3.26
N VAL A 165 -22.04 8.29 -3.25
CA VAL A 165 -21.33 7.76 -2.07
C VAL A 165 -20.55 8.87 -1.36
N HIS A 166 -20.04 9.85 -2.11
CA HIS A 166 -19.24 10.96 -1.60
C HIS A 166 -19.96 12.31 -1.75
N GLU A 167 -21.30 12.29 -1.71
CA GLU A 167 -22.16 13.45 -1.86
C GLU A 167 -21.76 14.57 -0.88
N GLY A 168 -21.63 15.80 -1.39
CA GLY A 168 -21.24 16.97 -0.60
C GLY A 168 -19.73 17.11 -0.38
N ILE A 169 -18.92 16.12 -0.76
CA ILE A 169 -17.46 16.16 -0.65
C ILE A 169 -16.82 16.08 -2.03
N LEU A 170 -17.00 14.97 -2.75
CA LEU A 170 -16.38 14.72 -4.05
C LEU A 170 -17.35 14.80 -5.23
N GLY A 171 -18.64 14.96 -4.96
CA GLY A 171 -19.67 15.06 -6.01
C GLY A 171 -20.97 15.68 -5.53
N ASP A 172 -21.82 16.02 -6.48
CA ASP A 172 -23.15 16.59 -6.28
C ASP A 172 -24.17 15.72 -7.00
N ARG A 173 -25.14 15.15 -6.26
CA ARG A 173 -26.17 14.26 -6.82
C ARG A 173 -26.99 14.91 -7.94
N LYS A 174 -27.04 16.24 -8.01
CA LYS A 174 -27.71 16.98 -9.09
C LYS A 174 -26.89 17.08 -10.39
N ARG A 175 -25.62 16.67 -10.36
CA ARG A 175 -24.69 16.67 -11.50
C ARG A 175 -23.95 15.34 -11.59
N PRO A 176 -24.67 14.23 -11.88
CA PRO A 176 -24.07 12.91 -11.92
C PRO A 176 -23.42 12.57 -13.28
N GLU A 177 -23.56 13.43 -14.29
CA GLU A 177 -23.06 13.12 -15.62
C GLU A 177 -21.52 13.10 -15.66
N ILE A 178 -20.97 12.12 -16.37
CA ILE A 178 -19.54 12.02 -16.68
C ILE A 178 -19.36 12.39 -18.14
N ALA A 179 -18.52 13.39 -18.41
CA ALA A 179 -18.17 13.77 -19.78
C ALA A 179 -17.24 12.74 -20.43
N ASP A 180 -17.20 12.72 -21.77
CA ASP A 180 -16.22 11.92 -22.51
C ASP A 180 -14.79 12.32 -22.13
N TYR A 181 -13.90 11.33 -22.05
CA TYR A 181 -12.49 11.50 -21.72
C TYR A 181 -11.62 10.55 -22.56
N GLU A 182 -10.33 10.84 -22.62
CA GLU A 182 -9.40 10.07 -23.44
C GLU A 182 -8.81 8.91 -22.66
N THR A 183 -8.71 7.73 -23.29
CA THR A 183 -8.02 6.57 -22.73
C THR A 183 -6.97 6.04 -23.68
N SER A 184 -5.81 5.63 -23.16
CA SER A 184 -4.78 4.93 -23.92
C SER A 184 -4.18 3.78 -23.13
N THR A 185 -3.64 2.79 -23.85
CA THR A 185 -2.91 1.67 -23.26
C THR A 185 -1.49 1.69 -23.81
N GLY A 186 -0.51 1.50 -22.94
CA GLY A 186 0.90 1.48 -23.28
C GLY A 186 1.70 0.52 -22.40
N PRO A 187 3.04 0.50 -22.54
CA PRO A 187 3.90 -0.38 -21.75
C PRO A 187 3.83 -0.09 -20.24
N ASP A 188 3.53 1.15 -19.87
CA ASP A 188 3.40 1.59 -18.48
C ASP A 188 1.96 1.47 -17.92
N GLY A 189 1.10 0.75 -18.64
CA GLY A 189 -0.27 0.44 -18.22
C GLY A 189 -1.35 1.23 -18.96
N VAL A 190 -2.48 1.49 -18.28
CA VAL A 190 -3.65 2.18 -18.86
C VAL A 190 -3.72 3.60 -18.30
N LEU A 191 -3.97 4.57 -19.17
CA LEU A 191 -4.05 5.99 -18.83
C LEU A 191 -5.42 6.54 -19.21
N ALA A 192 -6.07 7.26 -18.31
CA ALA A 192 -7.26 8.04 -18.60
C ALA A 192 -6.98 9.52 -18.30
N LYS A 193 -7.22 10.41 -19.26
CA LYS A 193 -6.93 11.85 -19.18
C LYS A 193 -8.19 12.66 -19.47
N GLY A 194 -8.32 13.79 -18.78
CA GLY A 194 -9.45 14.68 -18.98
C GLY A 194 -10.71 14.25 -18.24
N VAL A 195 -10.60 13.34 -17.27
CA VAL A 195 -11.74 12.91 -16.45
C VAL A 195 -12.18 14.10 -15.60
N SER A 196 -13.34 14.68 -15.93
CA SER A 196 -13.81 15.95 -15.37
C SER A 196 -15.00 15.72 -14.45
N VAL A 197 -14.94 16.25 -13.23
CA VAL A 197 -15.99 16.08 -12.22
C VAL A 197 -16.23 17.41 -11.51
N PHE A 198 -17.50 17.79 -11.35
CA PHE A 198 -17.86 18.90 -10.48
C PHE A 198 -17.77 18.46 -9.01
N GLN A 199 -17.06 19.24 -8.19
CA GLN A 199 -16.96 19.02 -6.74
C GLN A 199 -17.54 20.22 -5.98
N PRO A 200 -18.33 20.00 -4.92
CA PRO A 200 -18.90 21.09 -4.11
C PRO A 200 -17.84 21.92 -3.36
N ASP A 201 -16.75 21.28 -2.95
CA ASP A 201 -15.65 21.95 -2.24
C ASP A 201 -14.30 21.22 -2.47
N PRO A 202 -13.76 21.25 -3.70
CA PRO A 202 -12.57 20.48 -4.07
C PRO A 202 -11.30 20.84 -3.29
N TYR A 203 -11.27 22.02 -2.66
CA TYR A 203 -10.09 22.59 -2.01
C TYR A 203 -10.33 23.03 -0.56
N GLY A 204 -11.49 22.74 0.02
CA GLY A 204 -11.83 23.15 1.39
C GLY A 204 -12.08 24.66 1.55
N THR A 205 -12.35 25.37 0.46
CA THR A 205 -12.61 26.81 0.43
C THR A 205 -14.08 27.14 0.69
N GLY A 206 -14.98 26.15 0.51
CA GLY A 206 -16.44 26.32 0.50
C GLY A 206 -16.99 26.70 -0.88
N GLU A 207 -16.15 26.72 -1.91
CA GLU A 207 -16.53 27.06 -3.28
C GLU A 207 -16.42 25.83 -4.18
N GLY A 208 -17.48 25.58 -4.96
CA GLY A 208 -17.50 24.47 -5.89
C GLY A 208 -16.74 24.76 -7.17
N ALA A 209 -16.03 23.76 -7.68
CA ALA A 209 -15.32 23.86 -8.94
C ALA A 209 -15.32 22.53 -9.68
N THR A 210 -15.22 22.61 -11.01
CA THR A 210 -14.93 21.45 -11.84
C THR A 210 -13.44 21.19 -11.81
N VAL A 211 -13.07 19.95 -11.49
CA VAL A 211 -11.68 19.50 -11.42
C VAL A 211 -11.45 18.40 -12.43
N THR A 212 -10.23 18.32 -12.92
CA THR A 212 -9.84 17.32 -13.92
C THR A 212 -8.85 16.34 -13.30
N TYR A 213 -8.97 15.08 -13.65
CA TYR A 213 -8.08 14.01 -13.20
C TYR A 213 -7.33 13.38 -14.37
N THR A 214 -6.12 12.95 -14.09
CA THR A 214 -5.42 11.90 -14.84
C THR A 214 -5.37 10.65 -13.96
N TYR A 215 -5.96 9.56 -14.41
CA TYR A 215 -5.86 8.25 -13.77
C TYR A 215 -4.87 7.36 -14.51
N ARG A 216 -4.14 6.52 -13.79
CA ARG A 216 -3.26 5.49 -14.35
C ARG A 216 -3.46 4.17 -13.61
N VAL A 217 -3.62 3.09 -14.37
CA VAL A 217 -3.49 1.72 -13.86
C VAL A 217 -2.09 1.24 -14.22
N HIS A 218 -1.20 1.18 -13.24
CA HIS A 218 0.20 0.79 -13.46
C HIS A 218 0.34 -0.73 -13.60
N ARG A 219 -0.40 -1.45 -12.76
CA ARG A 219 -0.47 -2.91 -12.65
C ARG A 219 -1.88 -3.31 -12.24
N PRO A 220 -2.27 -4.60 -12.34
CA PRO A 220 -3.64 -5.02 -12.03
C PRO A 220 -4.15 -4.58 -10.65
N LEU A 221 -3.27 -4.48 -9.64
CA LEU A 221 -3.60 -4.10 -8.26
C LEU A 221 -2.97 -2.78 -7.79
N THR A 222 -2.42 -1.99 -8.73
CA THR A 222 -1.78 -0.71 -8.42
C THR A 222 -2.24 0.37 -9.39
N ALA A 223 -2.87 1.42 -8.87
CA ALA A 223 -3.41 2.53 -9.64
C ALA A 223 -3.12 3.86 -8.96
N SER A 224 -3.05 4.94 -9.73
CA SER A 224 -2.91 6.28 -9.18
C SER A 224 -3.81 7.27 -9.89
N PHE A 225 -4.02 8.42 -9.26
CA PHE A 225 -4.53 9.60 -9.95
C PHE A 225 -3.76 10.86 -9.57
N ILE A 226 -3.81 11.84 -10.47
CA ILE A 226 -3.43 13.23 -10.22
C ILE A 226 -4.67 14.07 -10.46
N LYS A 227 -5.06 14.83 -9.45
CA LYS A 227 -6.06 15.90 -9.53
C LYS A 227 -5.34 17.17 -9.98
N HIS A 228 -5.79 17.73 -11.09
CA HIS A 228 -5.26 18.97 -11.65
C HIS A 228 -6.06 20.17 -11.14
N GLY A 229 -5.34 21.24 -10.83
CA GLY A 229 -5.86 22.51 -10.33
C GLY A 229 -4.70 23.45 -9.99
N ASP A 230 -5.00 24.55 -9.31
CA ASP A 230 -3.97 25.49 -8.82
C ASP A 230 -3.03 24.84 -7.80
N HIS A 231 -3.51 23.77 -7.16
CA HIS A 231 -2.75 22.91 -6.27
C HIS A 231 -2.69 21.47 -6.82
N SER A 232 -1.53 20.85 -6.70
CA SER A 232 -1.32 19.46 -7.11
C SER A 232 -1.66 18.52 -5.96
N PHE A 233 -2.56 17.59 -6.22
CA PHE A 233 -2.88 16.48 -5.32
C PHE A 233 -2.88 15.19 -6.12
N GLY A 234 -2.22 14.16 -5.61
CA GLY A 234 -2.30 12.84 -6.20
C GLY A 234 -2.32 11.75 -5.15
N MET A 235 -2.76 10.58 -5.60
CA MET A 235 -2.84 9.40 -4.75
C MET A 235 -2.36 8.18 -5.52
N LEU A 236 -1.48 7.41 -4.91
CA LEU A 236 -1.17 6.03 -5.32
C LEU A 236 -1.95 5.08 -4.42
N LEU A 237 -2.65 4.11 -5.02
CA LEU A 237 -3.26 2.97 -4.37
C LEU A 237 -2.50 1.71 -4.80
N ALA A 238 -2.12 0.87 -3.85
CA ALA A 238 -1.75 -0.52 -4.07
C ALA A 238 -2.60 -1.42 -3.19
N VAL A 239 -2.95 -2.62 -3.68
CA VAL A 239 -3.84 -3.55 -2.98
C VAL A 239 -3.15 -4.87 -2.73
N THR A 240 -3.15 -5.33 -1.48
CA THR A 240 -2.66 -6.65 -1.07
C THR A 240 -3.85 -7.61 -1.01
N PRO A 241 -3.99 -8.55 -1.96
CA PRO A 241 -5.06 -9.55 -1.88
C PRO A 241 -4.68 -10.63 -0.86
N HIS A 242 -5.54 -10.91 0.12
CA HIS A 242 -5.30 -11.97 1.12
C HIS A 242 -5.98 -13.27 0.72
N ASP A 243 -7.17 -13.18 0.14
CA ASP A 243 -7.94 -14.27 -0.46
C ASP A 243 -8.89 -13.69 -1.52
N ALA A 244 -9.81 -14.51 -2.03
CA ALA A 244 -10.71 -14.13 -3.12
C ALA A 244 -11.65 -12.96 -2.78
N VAL A 245 -11.88 -12.63 -1.51
CA VAL A 245 -12.89 -11.64 -1.07
C VAL A 245 -12.40 -10.69 0.02
N THR A 246 -11.15 -10.81 0.47
CA THR A 246 -10.54 -9.87 1.42
C THR A 246 -9.19 -9.37 0.92
N SER A 247 -8.93 -8.09 1.17
CA SER A 247 -7.70 -7.41 0.77
C SER A 247 -7.31 -6.35 1.79
N THR A 248 -6.12 -5.79 1.64
CA THR A 248 -5.71 -4.55 2.30
C THR A 248 -5.40 -3.48 1.26
N ALA A 249 -5.96 -2.29 1.43
CA ALA A 249 -5.68 -1.12 0.60
C ALA A 249 -4.59 -0.26 1.23
N TRP A 250 -3.57 0.09 0.45
CA TRP A 250 -2.47 0.96 0.84
C TRP A 250 -2.53 2.21 -0.03
N MET A 251 -2.61 3.38 0.61
CA MET A 251 -2.67 4.63 -0.13
C MET A 251 -1.56 5.58 0.30
N TRP A 252 -0.95 6.23 -0.68
CA TRP A 252 0.00 7.33 -0.48
C TRP A 252 -0.59 8.57 -1.11
N GLN A 253 -0.73 9.63 -0.33
CA GLN A 253 -1.21 10.91 -0.80
C GLN A 253 -0.01 11.84 -0.95
N ALA A 254 0.12 12.47 -2.11
CA ALA A 254 1.14 13.47 -2.38
C ALA A 254 0.46 14.81 -2.67
N MET A 255 0.92 15.86 -2.01
CA MET A 255 0.32 17.19 -2.15
C MET A 255 1.33 18.32 -1.97
N ASN A 256 1.24 19.35 -2.79
CA ASN A 256 2.12 20.53 -2.74
C ASN A 256 1.55 21.70 -1.94
N TYR A 257 0.53 21.42 -1.11
CA TYR A 257 -0.10 22.35 -0.19
C TYR A 257 -0.22 21.69 1.17
N ASP A 258 -0.28 22.49 2.23
CA ASP A 258 -0.24 21.96 3.58
C ASP A 258 -1.61 21.45 4.05
N ARG A 259 -1.63 20.28 4.72
CA ARG A 259 -2.77 19.81 5.52
C ARG A 259 -2.76 20.34 6.96
N SER A 260 -1.60 20.83 7.43
CA SER A 260 -1.34 21.19 8.83
C SER A 260 -2.20 22.33 9.34
N ASP A 261 -2.82 23.09 8.45
CA ASP A 261 -3.72 24.14 8.86
C ASP A 261 -5.10 23.62 9.23
N ARG A 262 -5.24 22.61 10.10
CA ARG A 262 -6.47 22.56 10.92
C ARG A 262 -6.61 23.87 11.69
N THR A 263 -5.50 24.46 12.11
CA THR A 263 -5.44 25.78 12.75
C THR A 263 -5.78 26.90 11.77
N ALA A 264 -5.19 27.02 10.57
CA ALA A 264 -5.65 28.08 9.65
C ALA A 264 -6.94 27.76 8.90
N ILE A 265 -7.37 26.52 8.72
CA ILE A 265 -8.72 26.18 8.24
C ILE A 265 -9.73 26.57 9.33
N ALA A 266 -9.47 26.25 10.61
CA ALA A 266 -10.32 26.70 11.72
C ALA A 266 -10.26 28.23 11.92
N TYR A 267 -9.10 28.86 11.75
CA TYR A 267 -8.92 30.31 11.84
C TYR A 267 -9.57 31.02 10.66
N ARG A 268 -9.39 30.55 9.42
CA ARG A 268 -10.10 31.07 8.23
C ARG A 268 -11.60 30.85 8.34
N ARG A 269 -12.05 29.73 8.94
CA ARG A 269 -13.47 29.48 9.25
C ARG A 269 -13.99 30.45 10.31
N TRP A 270 -13.27 30.66 11.41
CA TRP A 270 -13.60 31.61 12.47
C TRP A 270 -13.60 33.07 11.98
N LEU A 271 -12.61 33.46 11.17
CA LEU A 271 -12.56 34.78 10.52
C LEU A 271 -13.77 35.00 9.59
N ARG A 272 -14.22 33.97 8.87
CA ARG A 272 -15.44 34.02 8.04
C ARG A 272 -16.71 34.18 8.88
N GLU A 273 -16.81 33.49 10.02
CA GLU A 273 -17.92 33.68 10.98
C GLU A 273 -17.98 35.11 11.54
N LEU A 274 -16.84 35.80 11.62
CA LEU A 274 -16.72 37.21 12.02
C LEU A 274 -16.89 38.21 10.85
N GLY A 275 -17.18 37.74 9.64
CA GLY A 275 -17.39 38.60 8.46
C GLY A 275 -16.10 39.16 7.85
N VAL A 276 -14.93 38.68 8.24
CA VAL A 276 -13.64 39.11 7.70
C VAL A 276 -13.34 38.35 6.40
N ARG A 277 -13.24 39.06 5.27
CA ARG A 277 -12.80 38.49 3.99
C ARG A 277 -11.28 38.61 3.87
N THR A 278 -10.57 37.49 3.88
CA THR A 278 -9.13 37.47 3.56
C THR A 278 -8.99 37.45 2.03
N GLY A 279 -8.46 38.53 1.46
CA GLY A 279 -8.17 38.65 0.03
C GLY A 279 -7.06 37.71 -0.43
N ALA A 280 -7.13 37.32 -1.70
CA ALA A 280 -6.23 36.40 -2.39
C ALA A 280 -4.77 36.86 -2.39
N ALA A 281 -3.87 35.87 -2.47
CA ALA A 281 -2.65 35.91 -3.26
C ALA A 281 -2.62 34.65 -4.11
#